data_AF-A0A7S1C2H7-F1
#
_entry.id   AF-A0A7S1C2H7-F1
#
_cell.length_a   1.000
_cell.length_b   1.000
_cell.length_c   1.000
_cell.angle_alpha   90.00
_cell.angle_beta   90.00
_cell.angle_gamma   90.00
#
_symmetry.space_group_name_H-M   'P 1'
#
loop_
_entity.id
_entity.type
_entity.pdbx_description
1 polymer ?
#
loop_
_entity_poly.entity_id
_entity_poly.type
_entity_poly.pdbx_seq_one_letter_code
_entity_poly.pdbx_strand_id
1 'polypeptide(L)'
;TCASDEYASTACTNAGDRVCSACDGACDSCTGGGASDCTDLGGGQRDCAAEYFDNADTCTACSTCASDEYASTACTNAGDRVCSACDGACDSCTGGGASDCTDLGGGQRDCAAEYFDNADTCTACSTCASDEY
;
A
#
# COMPACT_ATOMS: atom_id res chain seq x y z
N THR A 1 -24.71 10.58 19.95
CA THR A 1 -23.48 11.08 19.27
C THR A 1 -23.34 10.30 17.99
N CYS A 2 -22.66 10.84 16.97
CA CYS A 2 -22.36 10.05 15.77
C CYS A 2 -21.19 9.09 16.06
N ALA A 3 -21.03 8.07 15.23
CA ALA A 3 -19.84 7.22 15.24
C ALA A 3 -18.60 7.98 14.76
N SER A 4 -17.40 7.39 14.88
CA SER A 4 -16.14 8.04 14.47
C SER A 4 -16.04 8.23 12.95
N ASP A 5 -16.65 7.32 12.19
CA ASP A 5 -16.78 7.31 10.72
C ASP A 5 -18.01 8.08 10.22
N GLU A 6 -18.61 8.91 11.09
CA GLU A 6 -19.77 9.73 10.78
C GLU A 6 -19.61 11.17 11.32
N TYR A 7 -20.19 12.13 10.62
CA TYR A 7 -20.35 13.50 11.10
C TYR A 7 -21.82 13.89 11.28
N ALA A 8 -22.06 14.88 12.13
CA ALA A 8 -23.40 15.41 12.36
C ALA A 8 -23.83 16.34 11.22
N SER A 9 -24.42 15.79 10.16
CA SER A 9 -24.89 16.56 9.01
C SER A 9 -26.10 17.46 9.33
N THR A 10 -26.84 17.14 10.40
CA THR A 10 -27.88 18.03 10.95
C THR A 10 -27.75 18.10 12.48
N ALA A 11 -27.71 19.31 13.02
CA ALA A 11 -27.65 19.52 14.47
C ALA A 11 -28.97 19.15 15.17
N CYS A 12 -28.86 18.65 16.39
CA CYS A 12 -30.02 18.43 17.26
C CYS A 12 -30.67 19.78 17.61
N THR A 13 -32.00 19.84 17.55
CA THR A 13 -32.79 21.03 17.91
C THR A 13 -33.96 20.64 18.81
N ASN A 14 -34.71 21.64 19.29
CA ASN A 14 -35.91 21.40 20.10
C ASN A 14 -37.05 20.72 19.31
N ALA A 15 -36.94 20.66 17.97
CA ALA A 15 -37.96 20.15 17.06
C ALA A 15 -37.52 18.91 16.26
N GLY A 16 -36.28 18.44 16.44
CA GLY A 16 -35.76 17.31 15.69
C GLY A 16 -34.42 16.81 16.24
N ASP A 17 -34.19 15.50 16.10
CA ASP A 17 -32.95 14.87 16.52
C ASP A 17 -31.80 15.14 15.52
N ARG A 18 -30.57 14.87 15.96
CA ARG A 18 -29.38 14.88 15.13
C ARG A 18 -29.50 13.85 14.02
N VAL A 19 -29.03 14.21 12.83
CA VAL A 19 -28.79 13.27 11.72
C VAL A 19 -27.29 13.10 11.55
N CYS A 20 -26.85 11.85 11.46
CA CYS A 20 -25.47 11.49 11.17
C CYS A 20 -25.35 11.09 9.69
N SER A 21 -24.19 11.35 9.10
CA SER A 21 -23.88 10.98 7.72
C SER A 21 -22.43 10.49 7.66
N ALA A 22 -22.17 9.53 6.77
CA ALA A 22 -20.86 8.93 6.64
C ALA A 22 -19.81 9.95 6.21
N CYS A 23 -18.58 9.73 6.66
CA CYS A 23 -17.40 10.41 6.15
C CYS A 23 -17.12 10.06 4.68
N ASP A 24 -16.23 10.83 4.05
CA ASP A 24 -15.60 10.40 2.80
C ASP A 24 -14.82 9.10 3.04
N GLY A 25 -14.83 8.19 2.06
CA GLY A 25 -14.17 6.88 2.19
C GLY A 25 -12.65 6.94 2.34
N ALA A 26 -12.03 8.09 2.11
CA ALA A 26 -10.62 8.33 2.36
C ALA A 26 -10.31 8.74 3.82
N CYS A 27 -11.32 8.96 4.67
CA CYS A 27 -11.15 9.36 6.07
C CYS A 27 -11.50 8.21 7.05
N ASP A 28 -10.70 8.02 8.11
CA ASP A 28 -11.10 7.19 9.25
C ASP A 28 -12.04 7.96 10.20
N SER A 29 -11.88 9.29 10.28
CA SER A 29 -12.82 10.19 10.94
C SER A 29 -12.91 11.54 10.25
N CYS A 30 -14.05 12.24 10.41
CA CYS A 30 -14.31 13.48 9.69
C CYS A 30 -15.18 14.48 10.47
N THR A 31 -15.19 15.70 9.96
CA THR A 31 -16.05 16.80 10.43
C THR A 31 -17.12 17.19 9.40
N GLY A 32 -17.09 16.57 8.22
CA GLY A 32 -17.91 16.85 7.06
C GLY A 32 -17.83 15.70 6.03
N GLY A 33 -18.53 15.83 4.92
CA GLY A 33 -18.68 14.75 3.94
C GLY A 33 -17.67 14.77 2.79
N GLY A 34 -16.78 15.75 2.72
CA GLY A 34 -15.76 15.87 1.68
C GLY A 34 -14.42 15.26 2.08
N ALA A 35 -13.60 14.92 1.08
CA ALA A 35 -12.25 14.38 1.27
C ALA A 35 -11.25 15.33 1.99
N SER A 36 -11.59 16.63 2.11
CA SER A 36 -10.83 17.62 2.90
C SER A 36 -11.39 17.82 4.31
N ASP A 37 -12.50 17.17 4.63
CA ASP A 37 -13.15 17.26 5.94
C ASP A 37 -12.66 16.17 6.91
N CYS A 38 -11.65 15.38 6.53
CA CYS A 38 -11.03 14.40 7.42
C CYS A 38 -10.47 15.12 8.67
N THR A 39 -10.58 14.46 9.83
CA THR A 39 -10.18 15.06 11.11
C THR A 39 -8.71 15.47 11.09
N ASP A 40 -8.40 16.65 11.63
CA ASP A 40 -7.03 17.10 11.86
C ASP A 40 -6.46 16.41 13.10
N LEU A 41 -5.39 15.63 12.94
CA LEU A 41 -4.68 15.00 14.05
C LEU A 41 -3.67 15.95 14.72
N GLY A 42 -3.53 17.18 14.20
CA GLY A 42 -2.52 18.14 14.59
C GLY A 42 -1.22 17.96 13.81
N GLY A 43 -0.41 19.02 13.76
CA GLY A 43 0.85 19.00 13.00
C GLY A 43 0.67 19.08 11.48
N GLY A 44 -0.55 19.37 11.00
CA GLY A 44 -0.88 19.42 9.58
C GLY A 44 -1.05 18.03 8.96
N GLN A 45 -1.58 17.08 9.73
CA GLN A 45 -1.83 15.71 9.30
C GLN A 45 -3.32 15.38 9.42
N ARG A 46 -3.90 14.83 8.35
CA ARG A 46 -5.29 14.32 8.32
C ARG A 46 -5.40 12.87 8.79
N ASP A 47 -6.55 12.53 9.39
CA ASP A 47 -6.92 11.18 9.80
C ASP A 47 -7.43 10.36 8.61
N CYS A 48 -6.50 10.02 7.72
CA CYS A 48 -6.80 9.23 6.54
C CYS A 48 -7.02 7.76 6.89
N ALA A 49 -7.90 7.12 6.11
CA ALA A 49 -8.14 5.69 6.19
C ALA A 49 -6.91 4.89 5.74
N ALA A 50 -6.87 3.60 6.09
CA ALA A 50 -5.84 2.69 5.60
C ALA A 50 -5.74 2.73 4.06
N GLU A 51 -4.52 2.65 3.54
CA GLU A 51 -4.20 2.84 2.10
C GLU A 51 -4.45 4.26 1.56
N TYR A 52 -4.54 5.26 2.44
CA TYR A 52 -4.45 6.68 2.11
C TYR A 52 -3.36 7.37 2.93
N PHE A 53 -2.83 8.47 2.41
CA PHE A 53 -1.89 9.35 3.10
C PHE A 53 -2.31 10.81 2.93
N ASP A 54 -1.91 11.67 3.86
CA ASP A 54 -2.18 13.10 3.74
C ASP A 54 -1.23 13.74 2.71
N ASN A 55 -1.83 14.35 1.69
CA ASN A 55 -1.15 15.11 0.67
C ASN A 55 -1.78 16.50 0.57
N ALA A 56 -1.19 17.46 1.29
CA ALA A 56 -1.65 18.85 1.31
C ALA A 56 -3.14 18.98 1.70
N ASP A 57 -3.48 18.51 2.91
CA ASP A 57 -4.81 18.59 3.52
C ASP A 57 -5.88 17.71 2.85
N THR A 58 -5.47 16.77 2.01
CA THR A 58 -6.38 15.83 1.33
C THR A 58 -5.82 14.42 1.41
N CYS A 59 -6.65 13.48 1.85
CA CYS A 59 -6.29 12.07 1.85
C CYS A 59 -6.22 11.52 0.43
N THR A 60 -5.02 11.11 0.02
CA THR A 60 -4.72 10.58 -1.31
C THR A 60 -4.42 9.10 -1.20
N ALA A 61 -4.93 8.30 -2.14
CA ALA A 61 -4.67 6.86 -2.15
C ALA A 61 -3.17 6.57 -2.31
N CYS A 62 -2.67 5.59 -1.58
CA CYS A 62 -1.27 5.17 -1.67
C CYS A 62 -0.98 4.53 -3.03
N SER A 63 0.22 4.78 -3.55
CA SER A 63 0.71 4.15 -4.77
C SER A 63 0.88 2.65 -4.59
N THR A 64 0.60 1.86 -5.62
CA THR A 64 0.92 0.42 -5.66
C THR A 64 2.25 0.22 -6.36
N CYS A 65 3.10 -0.66 -5.83
CA CYS A 65 4.36 -1.02 -6.49
C CYS A 65 4.10 -1.91 -7.70
N ALA A 66 4.94 -1.80 -8.72
CA ALA A 66 4.91 -2.72 -9.86
C ALA A 66 5.29 -4.14 -9.43
N SER A 67 5.11 -5.12 -10.32
CA SER A 67 5.42 -6.53 -10.00
C SER A 67 6.91 -6.77 -9.75
N ASP A 68 7.78 -6.00 -10.43
CA ASP A 68 9.24 -6.02 -10.30
C ASP A 68 9.75 -5.09 -9.17
N GLU A 69 8.85 -4.66 -8.29
CA GLU A 69 9.15 -3.81 -7.14
C GLU A 69 8.50 -4.37 -5.86
N TYR A 70 9.10 -4.06 -4.71
CA TYR A 70 8.52 -4.30 -3.40
C TYR A 70 8.37 -3.00 -2.61
N ALA A 71 7.45 -3.00 -1.64
CA ALA A 71 7.22 -1.88 -0.74
C ALA A 71 8.36 -1.79 0.31
N SER A 72 9.40 -1.04 0.01
CA SER A 72 10.52 -0.78 0.92
C SER A 72 10.12 0.04 2.16
N THR A 73 9.11 0.91 2.01
CA THR A 73 8.48 1.65 3.10
C THR A 73 6.97 1.52 2.95
N ALA A 74 6.28 1.12 4.02
CA ALA A 74 4.84 1.01 4.04
C ALA A 74 4.18 2.38 3.90
N CYS A 75 2.98 2.41 3.32
CA CYS A 75 2.17 3.63 3.33
C CYS A 75 1.72 3.97 4.75
N THR A 76 1.68 5.25 5.07
CA THR A 76 1.21 5.76 6.36
C THR A 76 0.44 7.07 6.15
N ASN A 77 -0.32 7.52 7.16
CA ASN A 77 -0.98 8.83 7.07
C ASN A 77 -0.01 10.00 6.80
N ALA A 78 1.30 9.85 7.08
CA ALA A 78 2.30 10.88 6.88
C ALA A 78 2.99 10.83 5.50
N GLY A 79 2.75 9.81 4.69
CA GLY A 79 3.40 9.70 3.39
C GLY A 79 3.09 8.41 2.64
N ASP A 80 3.25 8.51 1.32
CA ASP A 80 3.05 7.42 0.39
C ASP A 80 4.03 6.26 0.62
N ARG A 81 3.64 5.09 0.12
CA ARG A 81 4.50 3.91 -0.01
C ARG A 81 5.71 4.24 -0.89
N VAL A 82 6.87 3.74 -0.49
CA VAL A 82 8.09 3.81 -1.30
C VAL A 82 8.38 2.44 -1.91
N CYS A 83 8.39 2.38 -3.23
CA CYS A 83 8.73 1.17 -3.98
C CYS A 83 10.23 1.10 -4.25
N SER A 84 10.77 -0.11 -4.24
CA SER A 84 12.16 -0.38 -4.60
C SER A 84 12.22 -1.61 -5.48
N ALA A 85 13.15 -1.62 -6.43
CA ALA A 85 13.30 -2.72 -7.37
C ALA A 85 13.64 -4.03 -6.65
N CYS A 86 13.16 -5.13 -7.22
CA CYS A 86 13.59 -6.47 -6.88
C CYS A 86 15.07 -6.71 -7.25
N ASP A 87 15.63 -7.79 -6.72
CA ASP A 87 16.88 -8.33 -7.28
C ASP A 87 16.65 -8.73 -8.74
N GLY A 88 17.64 -8.50 -9.61
CA GLY A 88 17.53 -8.78 -11.04
C GLY A 88 17.36 -10.26 -11.39
N ALA A 89 17.50 -11.16 -10.41
CA ALA A 89 17.20 -12.58 -10.53
C ALA A 89 15.69 -12.90 -10.37
N CYS A 90 14.86 -11.96 -9.91
CA CYS A 90 13.43 -12.16 -9.66
C CYS A 90 12.55 -11.43 -10.70
N ASP A 91 11.44 -12.04 -11.12
CA ASP A 91 10.37 -11.34 -11.85
C ASP A 91 9.40 -10.61 -10.89
N SER A 92 9.28 -11.12 -9.66
CA SER A 92 8.63 -10.43 -8.54
C SER A 92 9.25 -10.78 -7.19
N CYS A 93 9.11 -9.90 -6.19
CA CYS A 93 9.76 -10.07 -4.89
C CYS A 93 9.00 -9.44 -3.73
N THR A 94 9.42 -9.82 -2.51
CA THR A 94 8.94 -9.25 -1.24
C THR A 94 10.03 -8.43 -0.51
N GLY A 95 11.23 -8.37 -1.10
CA GLY A 95 12.42 -7.74 -0.55
C GLY A 95 13.49 -7.56 -1.64
N GLY A 96 14.61 -6.92 -1.29
CA GLY A 96 15.64 -6.52 -2.26
C GLY A 96 16.74 -7.57 -2.50
N GLY A 97 16.71 -8.72 -1.82
CA GLY A 97 17.72 -9.77 -1.98
C GLY A 97 17.32 -10.85 -2.98
N ALA A 98 18.30 -11.55 -3.54
CA ALA A 98 18.08 -12.70 -4.43
C ALA A 98 17.31 -13.88 -3.80
N SER A 99 17.20 -13.92 -2.45
CA SER A 99 16.37 -14.88 -1.71
C SER A 99 14.93 -14.40 -1.48
N ASP A 100 14.63 -13.16 -1.84
CA ASP A 100 13.35 -12.51 -1.55
C ASP A 100 12.36 -12.57 -2.72
N CYS A 101 12.71 -13.31 -3.78
CA CYS A 101 11.80 -13.57 -4.91
C CYS A 101 10.50 -14.23 -4.41
N THR A 102 9.37 -13.82 -5.00
CA THR A 102 8.04 -14.28 -4.58
C THR A 102 7.92 -15.81 -4.60
N ASP A 103 7.30 -16.37 -3.56
CA ASP A 103 6.93 -17.78 -3.53
C ASP A 103 5.67 -18.02 -4.37
N LEU A 104 5.78 -18.81 -5.43
CA LEU A 104 4.64 -19.21 -6.26
C LEU A 104 3.87 -20.40 -5.64
N GLY A 105 4.31 -20.90 -4.48
CA GLY A 105 3.80 -22.08 -3.83
C GLY A 105 4.61 -23.33 -4.19
N GLY A 106 4.59 -24.32 -3.31
CA GLY A 106 5.32 -25.58 -3.52
C GLY A 106 6.84 -25.45 -3.41
N GLY A 107 7.34 -24.34 -2.86
CA GLY A 107 8.78 -24.05 -2.74
C GLY A 107 9.42 -23.61 -4.06
N GLN A 108 8.62 -23.03 -4.97
CA GLN A 108 9.09 -22.47 -6.23
C GLN A 108 9.18 -20.94 -6.13
N ARG A 109 10.34 -20.38 -6.50
CA ARG A 109 10.56 -18.92 -6.60
C ARG A 109 10.20 -18.38 -7.99
N ASP A 110 9.68 -17.15 -8.03
CA ASP A 110 9.39 -16.39 -9.26
C ASP A 110 10.67 -15.80 -9.87
N CYS A 111 11.50 -16.67 -10.43
CA CYS A 111 12.77 -16.30 -11.04
C CYS A 111 12.59 -15.72 -12.45
N ALA A 112 13.40 -14.71 -12.78
CA ALA A 112 13.46 -14.16 -14.13
C ALA A 112 13.90 -15.22 -15.16
N ALA A 113 13.57 -15.02 -16.43
CA ALA A 113 13.72 -16.02 -17.50
C ALA A 113 15.14 -16.63 -17.68
N GLU A 114 16.19 -15.94 -17.23
CA GLU A 114 17.59 -16.40 -17.29
C GLU A 114 18.07 -17.12 -16.02
N TYR A 115 17.17 -17.32 -15.06
CA TYR A 115 17.43 -17.91 -13.75
C TYR A 115 16.51 -19.11 -13.49
N PHE A 116 16.95 -20.01 -12.62
CA PHE A 116 16.16 -21.13 -12.13
C PHE A 116 16.21 -21.19 -10.61
N ASP A 117 15.14 -21.70 -9.99
CA ASP A 117 15.10 -21.89 -8.55
C ASP A 117 16.05 -23.02 -8.12
N ASN A 118 16.96 -22.69 -7.21
CA ASN A 118 17.90 -23.60 -6.61
C ASN A 118 17.89 -23.43 -5.09
N ALA A 119 17.10 -24.25 -4.41
CA ALA A 119 16.97 -24.24 -2.95
C ALA A 119 16.62 -22.84 -2.41
N ASP A 120 15.50 -22.29 -2.87
CA ASP A 120 14.94 -21.00 -2.45
C ASP A 120 15.74 -19.77 -2.91
N THR A 121 16.63 -19.93 -3.89
CA THR A 121 17.40 -18.83 -4.48
C THR A 121 17.44 -18.95 -6.00
N CYS A 122 17.16 -17.85 -6.70
CA CYS A 122 17.27 -17.81 -8.16
C CYS A 122 18.74 -17.82 -8.60
N THR A 123 19.15 -18.88 -9.28
CA THR A 123 20.52 -19.10 -9.79
C THR A 123 20.53 -18.95 -11.30
N ALA A 124 21.53 -18.26 -11.86
CA ALA A 124 21.64 -18.07 -13.31
C ALA A 124 21.78 -19.41 -14.04
N CYS A 125 21.07 -19.57 -15.16
CA CYS A 125 21.22 -20.71 -16.05
C CYS A 125 22.65 -20.75 -16.62
N SER A 126 23.34 -21.88 -16.49
CA SER A 126 24.61 -22.08 -17.18
C SER A 126 24.37 -22.23 -18.68
N THR A 127 25.01 -21.41 -19.50
CA THR A 127 25.09 -21.66 -20.94
C THR A 127 25.95 -22.90 -21.17
N CYS A 128 25.53 -23.83 -22.04
CA CYS A 128 26.40 -24.91 -22.47
C CYS A 128 27.69 -24.31 -23.06
N ALA A 129 28.85 -24.75 -22.57
CA ALA A 129 30.10 -24.47 -23.27
C ALA A 129 29.99 -25.07 -24.68
N SER A 130 30.57 -24.40 -25.67
CA SER A 130 30.52 -24.77 -27.09
C SER A 130 31.09 -26.16 -27.42
N ASP A 131 31.56 -26.88 -26.41
CA ASP A 131 32.49 -28.00 -26.49
C ASP A 131 31.82 -29.32 -26.09
N GLU A 132 30.52 -29.33 -25.73
CA GLU A 132 29.75 -30.52 -25.30
C GLU A 132 28.89 -31.18 -26.41
N TYR A 133 29.23 -31.02 -27.70
CA TYR A 133 28.52 -31.68 -28.82
C TYR A 133 29.38 -32.71 -29.57
#